data_AF-A0A402DU71-F1
#
_entry.id   AF-A0A402DU71-F1
#
_cell.length_a   1.000
_cell.length_b   1.000
_cell.length_c   1.000
_cell.angle_alpha   90.00
_cell.angle_beta   90.00
_cell.angle_gamma   90.00
#
_symmetry.space_group_name_H-M   'P 1'
#
loop_
_entity.id
_entity.type
_entity.pdbx_description
1 polymer ?
#
loop_
_entity_poly.entity_id
_entity_poly.type
_entity_poly.pdbx_seq_one_letter_code
_entity_poly.pdbx_strand_id
1 'polypeptide(L)'
;MSDPFPPAPPATSGSRSHRAVDFDPAVHGFLFPNAFVDELLTLPNGTTITTSGRCGGMSYAALDYFLSGRPVPRWAADLYAPLRVPPDEHWLARYLQERQVQSFFTGSATKFVTWTLHSDDETWVFKGVSRWTKEEEVPRVVASVDAGRPVVLGLVVARSLGKVGDNHQVVAYGYDVDRESGRTVLRVYDPNTPGREVLLESDGDQRDWTASNGRRWRGFFVQDYTPKAPRVLTRHAPSRDQQVRTGDVVKLSHVWTGRTLHSHGLAYTHPGTSGQQQVTAFDGSDDNDLWRLAAPHGNAVGVGDGHALRHGDVLRLRHVETSRHLHSHRGFPSPVTGQQEVTTFGRGGAGDTNDDWRVEVDGGGRWRGGSRVRLVHVATGVALHSHRASDPQLTAGQQEVTGFAGRDGNDWWSLLEVR
;
A
#
# COMPACT_ATOMS: atom_id res chain seq x y z
N MET A 1 -5.15 -16.44 -37.80
CA MET A 1 -4.65 -15.68 -36.64
C MET A 1 -4.56 -16.65 -35.49
N SER A 2 -3.34 -17.02 -35.12
CA SER A 2 -3.02 -18.12 -34.19
C SER A 2 -2.90 -17.57 -32.77
N ASP A 3 -3.60 -18.23 -31.86
CA ASP A 3 -3.59 -17.97 -30.41
C ASP A 3 -2.17 -18.19 -29.84
N PRO A 4 -1.54 -17.20 -29.16
CA PRO A 4 -0.13 -17.28 -28.78
C PRO A 4 0.18 -18.11 -27.54
N PHE A 5 -0.81 -18.79 -26.94
CA PHE A 5 -0.61 -19.56 -25.70
C PHE A 5 -0.57 -21.08 -25.93
N PRO A 6 0.28 -21.81 -25.18
CA PRO A 6 0.32 -23.26 -25.25
C PRO A 6 -1.02 -23.86 -24.79
N PRO A 7 -1.44 -25.00 -25.37
CA PRO A 7 -2.68 -25.67 -25.01
C PRO A 7 -2.70 -26.06 -23.53
N ALA A 8 -3.88 -25.99 -22.92
CA ALA A 8 -4.08 -26.40 -21.54
C ALA A 8 -3.64 -27.86 -21.33
N PRO A 9 -2.97 -28.19 -20.21
CA PRO A 9 -2.64 -29.57 -19.89
C PRO A 9 -3.92 -30.42 -19.73
N PRO A 10 -3.87 -31.74 -20.03
CA PRO A 10 -5.02 -32.61 -19.91
C PRO A 10 -5.52 -32.69 -18.46
N ALA A 11 -6.85 -32.71 -18.30
CA ALA A 11 -7.49 -32.84 -16.99
C ALA A 11 -7.08 -34.16 -16.33
N THR A 12 -6.50 -34.07 -15.13
CA THR A 12 -6.18 -35.24 -14.29
C THR A 12 -7.47 -35.93 -13.84
N SER A 13 -7.56 -37.24 -14.09
CA SER A 13 -8.74 -38.09 -13.83
C SER A 13 -8.98 -38.44 -12.36
N GLY A 14 -8.68 -37.55 -11.42
CA GLY A 14 -8.95 -37.74 -9.99
C GLY A 14 -10.27 -37.09 -9.57
N SER A 15 -10.97 -37.65 -8.58
CA SER A 15 -12.15 -37.01 -7.96
C SER A 15 -11.77 -35.68 -7.29
N ARG A 16 -10.53 -35.55 -6.83
CA ARG A 16 -9.96 -34.36 -6.21
C ARG A 16 -9.02 -33.60 -7.15
N SER A 17 -9.20 -32.28 -7.24
CA SER A 17 -8.35 -31.36 -7.99
C SER A 17 -7.97 -30.18 -7.10
N HIS A 18 -6.70 -29.77 -7.14
CA HIS A 18 -6.24 -28.62 -6.36
C HIS A 18 -5.19 -27.85 -7.16
N ARG A 19 -5.17 -26.53 -6.98
CA ARG A 19 -4.16 -25.64 -7.58
C ARG A 19 -4.11 -24.32 -6.85
N ALA A 20 -2.95 -23.65 -6.89
CA ALA A 20 -2.81 -22.26 -6.50
C ALA A 20 -1.95 -21.50 -7.51
N VAL A 21 -2.28 -20.24 -7.72
CA VAL A 21 -1.40 -19.24 -8.32
C VAL A 21 -0.37 -18.81 -7.28
N ASP A 22 0.82 -18.38 -7.71
CA ASP A 22 1.90 -17.87 -6.84
C ASP A 22 1.59 -16.49 -6.23
N PHE A 23 0.43 -16.38 -5.58
CA PHE A 23 -0.02 -15.21 -4.85
C PHE A 23 0.10 -15.51 -3.35
N ASP A 24 1.11 -14.93 -2.70
CA ASP A 24 1.22 -14.93 -1.24
C ASP A 24 0.54 -13.67 -0.60
N PRO A 25 -0.51 -13.83 0.23
CA PRO A 25 -1.12 -12.73 0.99
C PRO A 25 -0.14 -11.89 1.84
N ALA A 26 0.94 -12.50 2.33
CA ALA A 26 1.97 -11.85 3.12
C ALA A 26 2.96 -11.02 2.28
N VAL A 27 2.98 -11.18 0.95
CA VAL A 27 3.87 -10.46 0.03
C VAL A 27 3.08 -9.52 -0.87
N HIS A 28 1.96 -10.00 -1.44
CA HIS A 28 1.16 -9.29 -2.44
C HIS A 28 -0.06 -8.56 -1.84
N GLY A 29 -0.39 -8.84 -0.57
CA GLY A 29 -1.42 -8.12 0.18
C GLY A 29 -0.87 -6.93 0.96
N PHE A 30 -1.73 -5.98 1.30
CA PHE A 30 -1.38 -4.86 2.19
C PHE A 30 -1.24 -5.36 3.64
N LEU A 31 -0.27 -4.81 4.39
CA LEU A 31 0.00 -5.18 5.79
C LEU A 31 -0.78 -4.36 6.82
N PHE A 32 -1.77 -3.60 6.38
CA PHE A 32 -2.73 -2.91 7.22
C PHE A 32 -4.14 -3.46 6.94
N PRO A 33 -5.03 -3.47 7.95
CA PRO A 33 -6.39 -3.96 7.77
C PRO A 33 -7.21 -3.01 6.92
N ASN A 34 -8.30 -3.51 6.35
CA ASN A 34 -9.38 -2.68 5.85
C ASN A 34 -10.14 -2.02 7.04
N ALA A 35 -9.56 -0.94 7.58
CA ALA A 35 -10.15 -0.12 8.64
C ALA A 35 -10.39 1.34 8.18
N PHE A 36 -10.63 1.52 6.88
CA PHE A 36 -11.06 2.81 6.34
C PHE A 36 -12.48 3.14 6.81
N VAL A 37 -12.80 4.44 6.83
CA VAL A 37 -14.16 4.91 7.10
C VAL A 37 -15.11 4.38 6.02
N ASP A 38 -16.33 4.07 6.44
CA ASP A 38 -17.40 3.59 5.56
C ASP A 38 -17.70 4.60 4.44
N GLU A 39 -17.79 4.11 3.21
CA GLU A 39 -18.07 4.95 2.05
C GLU A 39 -19.49 4.78 1.55
N LEU A 40 -20.14 5.90 1.25
CA LEU A 40 -21.43 5.93 0.57
C LEU A 40 -21.19 5.84 -0.94
N LEU A 41 -21.67 4.78 -1.57
CA LEU A 41 -21.55 4.54 -3.02
C LEU A 41 -22.92 4.46 -3.68
N THR A 42 -23.10 5.21 -4.76
CA THR A 42 -24.27 5.08 -5.64
C THR A 42 -23.91 4.14 -6.79
N LEU A 43 -24.57 2.99 -6.84
CA LEU A 43 -24.42 2.00 -7.89
C LEU A 43 -25.02 2.52 -9.21
N PRO A 44 -24.64 1.96 -10.39
CA PRO A 44 -25.16 2.39 -11.68
C PRO A 44 -26.69 2.36 -11.82
N ASN A 45 -27.38 1.55 -11.00
CA ASN A 45 -28.84 1.47 -10.96
C ASN A 45 -29.50 2.52 -10.03
N GLY A 46 -28.73 3.48 -9.49
CA GLY A 46 -29.20 4.52 -8.57
C GLY A 46 -29.31 4.09 -7.11
N THR A 47 -29.08 2.81 -6.78
CA THR A 47 -29.11 2.33 -5.39
C THR A 47 -27.90 2.86 -4.64
N THR A 48 -28.13 3.44 -3.47
CA THR A 48 -27.05 3.90 -2.59
C THR A 48 -26.78 2.86 -1.51
N ILE A 49 -25.53 2.48 -1.35
CA ILE A 49 -25.06 1.52 -0.35
C ILE A 49 -23.98 2.18 0.51
N THR A 50 -23.92 1.80 1.78
CA THR A 50 -22.78 2.10 2.65
C THR A 50 -21.88 0.88 2.68
N THR A 51 -20.60 1.04 2.36
CA THR A 51 -19.60 -0.03 2.41
C THR A 51 -18.93 -0.08 3.78
N SER A 52 -18.49 -1.27 4.22
CA SER A 52 -17.62 -1.41 5.39
C SER A 52 -16.15 -1.32 4.99
N GLY A 53 -15.63 -0.10 4.93
CA GLY A 53 -14.30 0.22 4.42
C GLY A 53 -14.13 0.00 2.91
N ARG A 54 -12.90 -0.28 2.47
CA ARG A 54 -12.44 -0.35 1.07
C ARG A 54 -11.98 -1.74 0.63
N CYS A 55 -12.70 -2.81 0.97
CA CYS A 55 -12.29 -4.20 0.66
C CYS A 55 -12.13 -4.48 -0.85
N GLY A 56 -13.01 -3.95 -1.70
CA GLY A 56 -12.92 -4.04 -3.15
C GLY A 56 -11.72 -3.31 -3.70
N GLY A 57 -11.47 -2.11 -3.19
CA GLY A 57 -10.31 -1.29 -3.54
C GLY A 57 -9.00 -1.99 -3.21
N MET A 58 -8.90 -2.57 -2.01
CA MET A 58 -7.74 -3.34 -1.57
C MET A 58 -7.55 -4.64 -2.36
N SER A 59 -8.64 -5.32 -2.73
CA SER A 59 -8.57 -6.55 -3.55
C SER A 59 -8.13 -6.25 -4.98
N TYR A 60 -8.71 -5.24 -5.62
CA TYR A 60 -8.33 -4.81 -6.98
C TYR A 60 -6.90 -4.29 -7.01
N ALA A 61 -6.51 -3.47 -6.04
CA ALA A 61 -5.15 -2.94 -5.96
C ALA A 61 -4.12 -4.03 -5.71
N ALA A 62 -4.36 -4.99 -4.81
CA ALA A 62 -3.44 -6.11 -4.60
C ALA A 62 -3.23 -6.90 -5.91
N LEU A 63 -4.29 -7.10 -6.70
CA LEU A 63 -4.21 -7.75 -8.00
C LEU A 63 -3.49 -6.90 -9.05
N ASP A 64 -3.66 -5.57 -9.03
CA ASP A 64 -2.93 -4.63 -9.89
C ASP A 64 -1.40 -4.74 -9.67
N TYR A 65 -0.96 -4.77 -8.41
CA TYR A 65 0.46 -4.92 -8.05
C TYR A 65 0.99 -6.32 -8.43
N PHE A 66 0.24 -7.38 -8.11
CA PHE A 66 0.60 -8.74 -8.45
C PHE A 66 0.78 -8.94 -9.96
N LEU A 67 -0.22 -8.57 -10.76
CA LEU A 67 -0.19 -8.76 -12.22
C LEU A 67 0.87 -7.90 -12.91
N SER A 68 1.28 -6.80 -12.28
CA SER A 68 2.34 -5.94 -12.81
C SER A 68 3.75 -6.36 -12.37
N GLY A 69 3.88 -7.42 -11.55
CA GLY A 69 5.16 -7.90 -11.02
C GLY A 69 5.84 -6.89 -10.09
N ARG A 70 5.05 -6.00 -9.46
CA ARG A 70 5.54 -4.87 -8.66
C ARG A 70 5.19 -5.12 -7.19
N PRO A 71 6.12 -4.89 -6.24
CA PRO A 71 5.81 -5.09 -4.84
C PRO A 71 4.80 -4.05 -4.35
N VAL A 72 3.86 -4.47 -3.51
CA VAL A 72 3.04 -3.54 -2.72
C VAL A 72 3.94 -2.84 -1.67
N PRO A 73 3.64 -1.58 -1.30
CA PRO A 73 4.30 -0.95 -0.17
C PRO A 73 4.17 -1.80 1.10
N ARG A 74 5.29 -2.03 1.81
CA ARG A 74 5.35 -2.87 3.03
C ARG A 74 4.93 -2.12 4.30
N TRP A 75 4.16 -1.05 4.16
CA TRP A 75 3.65 -0.26 5.28
C TRP A 75 2.61 -1.05 6.05
N ALA A 76 2.82 -1.17 7.36
CA ALA A 76 1.95 -1.90 8.26
C ALA A 76 1.08 -0.94 9.09
N ALA A 77 0.06 -1.49 9.75
CA ALA A 77 -0.92 -0.70 10.50
C ALA A 77 -0.31 0.23 11.56
N ASP A 78 0.78 -0.20 12.20
CA ASP A 78 1.46 0.57 13.24
C ASP A 78 2.14 1.85 12.71
N LEU A 79 2.50 1.89 11.43
CA LEU A 79 3.02 3.10 10.80
C LEU A 79 1.99 4.26 10.85
N TYR A 80 0.70 3.91 10.76
CA TYR A 80 -0.42 4.85 10.72
C TYR A 80 -1.15 4.95 12.05
N ALA A 81 -0.54 4.53 13.16
CA ALA A 81 -1.17 4.65 14.47
C ALA A 81 -1.52 6.12 14.80
N PRO A 82 -2.73 6.40 15.34
CA PRO A 82 -3.74 5.43 15.79
C PRO A 82 -4.75 4.97 14.71
N LEU A 83 -4.75 5.57 13.52
CA LEU A 83 -5.74 5.32 12.46
C LEU A 83 -5.62 3.92 11.84
N ARG A 84 -4.45 3.28 11.94
CA ARG A 84 -4.14 1.93 11.40
C ARG A 84 -4.18 1.81 9.87
N VAL A 85 -4.62 2.85 9.16
CA VAL A 85 -4.65 2.94 7.69
C VAL A 85 -4.08 4.27 7.24
N PRO A 86 -3.56 4.37 5.99
CA PRO A 86 -3.17 5.67 5.45
C PRO A 86 -4.37 6.63 5.44
N PRO A 87 -4.19 7.91 5.80
CA PRO A 87 -5.29 8.88 5.79
C PRO A 87 -5.81 9.09 4.36
N ASP A 88 -7.08 9.49 4.18
CA ASP A 88 -7.74 9.58 2.86
C ASP A 88 -6.96 10.37 1.81
N GLU A 89 -6.30 11.40 2.28
CA GLU A 89 -5.52 12.34 1.52
C GLU A 89 -4.16 11.75 1.04
N HIS A 90 -3.72 10.63 1.62
CA HIS A 90 -2.54 9.86 1.21
C HIS A 90 -2.76 9.24 -0.19
N TRP A 91 -1.75 9.24 -1.06
CA TRP A 91 -1.92 8.74 -2.44
C TRP A 91 -2.43 7.29 -2.51
N LEU A 92 -1.94 6.41 -1.62
CA LEU A 92 -2.39 5.02 -1.56
C LEU A 92 -3.87 4.92 -1.14
N ALA A 93 -4.32 5.72 -0.17
CA ALA A 93 -5.73 5.73 0.23
C ALA A 93 -6.64 6.18 -0.93
N ARG A 94 -6.25 7.23 -1.67
CA ARG A 94 -6.93 7.67 -2.89
C ARG A 94 -6.96 6.60 -3.98
N TYR A 95 -5.86 5.89 -4.18
CA TYR A 95 -5.81 4.78 -5.13
C TYR A 95 -6.77 3.65 -4.74
N LEU A 96 -6.79 3.27 -3.46
CA LEU A 96 -7.71 2.26 -2.94
C LEU A 96 -9.16 2.70 -3.08
N GLN A 97 -9.49 3.96 -2.80
CA GLN A 97 -10.83 4.51 -3.00
C GLN A 97 -11.26 4.46 -4.47
N GLU A 98 -10.39 4.86 -5.40
CA GLU A 98 -10.70 4.79 -6.83
C GLU A 98 -10.98 3.35 -7.29
N ARG A 99 -10.16 2.39 -6.83
CA ARG A 99 -10.37 0.97 -7.12
C ARG A 99 -11.62 0.42 -6.42
N GLN A 100 -11.98 0.95 -5.25
CA GLN A 100 -13.22 0.59 -4.56
C GLN A 100 -14.43 0.96 -5.40
N VAL A 101 -14.49 2.21 -5.89
CA VAL A 101 -15.54 2.66 -6.81
C VAL A 101 -15.56 1.78 -8.06
N GLN A 102 -14.41 1.60 -8.73
CA GLN A 102 -14.35 0.79 -9.96
C GLN A 102 -14.83 -0.65 -9.77
N SER A 103 -14.62 -1.25 -8.60
CA SER A 103 -15.10 -2.59 -8.32
C SER A 103 -16.64 -2.70 -8.30
N PHE A 104 -17.34 -1.62 -7.93
CA PHE A 104 -18.80 -1.54 -7.97
C PHE A 104 -19.37 -1.05 -9.31
N PHE A 105 -18.53 -0.56 -10.22
CA PHE A 105 -18.90 -0.14 -11.58
C PHE A 105 -18.59 -1.23 -12.62
N THR A 106 -18.93 -2.47 -12.29
CA THR A 106 -18.80 -3.63 -13.19
C THR A 106 -20.15 -4.34 -13.38
N GLY A 107 -20.30 -5.10 -14.46
CA GLY A 107 -21.54 -5.83 -14.75
C GLY A 107 -21.87 -6.82 -13.64
N SER A 108 -20.86 -7.60 -13.21
CA SER A 108 -20.96 -8.53 -12.09
C SER A 108 -21.30 -7.88 -10.74
N ALA A 109 -20.94 -6.62 -10.48
CA ALA A 109 -21.24 -5.95 -9.21
C ALA A 109 -22.75 -5.81 -8.93
N THR A 110 -23.59 -5.86 -9.98
CA THR A 110 -25.05 -5.94 -9.81
C THR A 110 -25.51 -7.16 -9.00
N LYS A 111 -24.69 -8.21 -8.93
CA LYS A 111 -24.91 -9.39 -8.08
C LYS A 111 -24.90 -9.07 -6.59
N PHE A 112 -24.19 -8.03 -6.14
CA PHE A 112 -24.29 -7.60 -4.74
C PHE A 112 -25.71 -7.18 -4.34
N VAL A 113 -26.50 -6.64 -5.27
CA VAL A 113 -27.90 -6.29 -5.03
C VAL A 113 -28.82 -7.47 -5.31
N THR A 114 -28.69 -8.08 -6.50
CA THR A 114 -29.63 -9.13 -6.93
C THR A 114 -29.51 -10.40 -6.08
N TRP A 115 -28.31 -10.80 -5.67
CA TRP A 115 -28.13 -11.99 -4.82
C TRP A 115 -28.49 -11.71 -3.36
N THR A 116 -28.27 -10.48 -2.87
CA THR A 116 -28.74 -10.07 -1.54
C THR A 116 -30.26 -10.20 -1.42
N LEU A 117 -31.00 -9.87 -2.48
CA LEU A 117 -32.46 -9.96 -2.54
C LEU A 117 -32.98 -11.34 -2.93
N HIS A 118 -32.12 -12.26 -3.38
CA HIS A 118 -32.55 -13.57 -3.82
C HIS A 118 -32.77 -14.53 -2.65
N SER A 119 -33.68 -15.49 -2.81
CA SER A 119 -33.91 -16.56 -1.83
C SER A 119 -32.70 -17.50 -1.72
N ASP A 120 -32.48 -18.02 -0.50
CA ASP A 120 -31.62 -19.19 -0.25
C ASP A 120 -32.34 -20.50 -0.58
N ASP A 121 -33.67 -20.51 -0.51
CA ASP A 121 -34.48 -21.70 -0.71
C ASP A 121 -34.67 -22.00 -2.20
N GLU A 122 -34.29 -23.23 -2.55
CA GLU A 122 -34.38 -23.75 -3.90
C GLU A 122 -35.80 -24.20 -4.21
N THR A 123 -36.21 -24.00 -5.46
CA THR A 123 -37.37 -24.67 -6.03
C THR A 123 -36.91 -25.52 -7.20
N TRP A 124 -37.79 -26.38 -7.72
CA TRP A 124 -37.49 -27.17 -8.91
C TRP A 124 -37.15 -26.31 -10.16
N VAL A 125 -37.53 -25.02 -10.16
CA VAL A 125 -37.29 -24.07 -11.27
C VAL A 125 -36.18 -23.07 -10.97
N PHE A 126 -36.05 -22.61 -9.72
CA PHE A 126 -35.16 -21.53 -9.33
C PHE A 126 -34.07 -22.00 -8.36
N LYS A 127 -32.80 -21.78 -8.74
CA LYS A 127 -31.64 -22.04 -7.87
C LYS A 127 -31.55 -20.99 -6.77
N GLY A 128 -31.16 -21.41 -5.56
CA GLY A 128 -30.76 -20.52 -4.49
C GLY A 128 -29.32 -20.03 -4.65
N VAL A 129 -28.94 -19.03 -3.85
CA VAL A 129 -27.59 -18.41 -3.88
C VAL A 129 -26.46 -19.43 -3.68
N SER A 130 -26.65 -20.38 -2.76
CA SER A 130 -25.67 -21.45 -2.49
C SER A 130 -25.40 -22.30 -3.73
N ARG A 131 -26.46 -22.72 -4.43
CA ARG A 131 -26.35 -23.53 -5.63
C ARG A 131 -25.75 -22.79 -6.80
N TRP A 132 -26.10 -21.51 -7.01
CA TRP A 132 -25.40 -20.66 -7.98
C TRP A 132 -23.91 -20.58 -7.70
N THR A 133 -23.53 -20.40 -6.43
CA THR A 133 -22.12 -20.35 -6.03
C THR A 133 -21.41 -21.67 -6.39
N LYS A 134 -21.97 -22.80 -5.97
CA LYS A 134 -21.35 -24.13 -6.15
C LYS A 134 -21.32 -24.60 -7.61
N GLU A 135 -22.41 -24.42 -8.35
CA GLU A 135 -22.54 -24.98 -9.71
C GLU A 135 -22.03 -24.04 -10.80
N GLU A 136 -22.01 -22.73 -10.56
CA GLU A 136 -21.70 -21.75 -11.62
C GLU A 136 -20.45 -20.93 -11.31
N GLU A 137 -20.20 -20.56 -10.05
CA GLU A 137 -19.08 -19.69 -9.70
C GLU A 137 -17.82 -20.46 -9.32
N VAL A 138 -17.92 -21.59 -8.59
CA VAL A 138 -16.77 -22.47 -8.29
C VAL A 138 -16.06 -22.93 -9.58
N PRO A 139 -16.76 -23.43 -10.63
CA PRO A 139 -16.10 -23.81 -11.88
C PRO A 139 -15.37 -22.64 -12.55
N ARG A 140 -15.88 -21.41 -12.44
CA ARG A 140 -15.22 -20.19 -12.97
C ARG A 140 -13.94 -19.87 -12.20
N VAL A 141 -13.94 -20.02 -10.87
CA VAL A 141 -12.73 -19.90 -10.04
C VAL A 141 -11.69 -20.94 -10.45
N VAL A 142 -12.09 -22.22 -10.53
CA VAL A 142 -11.23 -23.33 -10.95
C VAL A 142 -10.59 -23.05 -12.30
N ALA A 143 -11.41 -22.73 -13.32
CA ALA A 143 -10.92 -22.47 -14.67
C ALA A 143 -9.95 -21.28 -14.73
N SER A 144 -10.17 -20.23 -13.93
CA SER A 144 -9.29 -19.07 -13.89
C SER A 144 -7.96 -19.38 -13.20
N VAL A 145 -7.99 -20.05 -12.04
CA VAL A 145 -6.80 -20.47 -11.31
C VAL A 145 -5.99 -21.48 -12.15
N ASP A 146 -6.66 -22.36 -12.89
CA ASP A 146 -6.02 -23.26 -13.84
C ASP A 146 -5.33 -22.55 -15.01
N ALA A 147 -5.82 -21.37 -15.36
CA ALA A 147 -5.16 -20.51 -16.32
C ALA A 147 -4.09 -19.60 -15.68
N GLY A 148 -3.74 -19.82 -14.40
CA GLY A 148 -2.76 -19.02 -13.67
C GLY A 148 -3.24 -17.64 -13.25
N ARG A 149 -4.57 -17.41 -13.25
CA ARG A 149 -5.16 -16.09 -12.99
C ARG A 149 -5.98 -16.10 -11.69
N PRO A 150 -5.54 -15.38 -10.64
CA PRO A 150 -6.37 -15.16 -9.47
C PRO A 150 -7.55 -14.26 -9.82
N VAL A 151 -8.64 -14.37 -9.08
CA VAL A 151 -9.90 -13.65 -9.35
C VAL A 151 -10.39 -12.93 -8.11
N VAL A 152 -11.06 -11.79 -8.30
CA VAL A 152 -11.79 -11.14 -7.22
C VAL A 152 -13.14 -11.83 -7.05
N LEU A 153 -13.50 -12.13 -5.80
CA LEU A 153 -14.81 -12.66 -5.44
C LEU A 153 -15.62 -11.58 -4.74
N GLY A 154 -16.89 -11.44 -5.12
CA GLY A 154 -17.90 -10.78 -4.32
C GLY A 154 -18.56 -11.77 -3.38
N LEU A 155 -18.26 -11.69 -2.08
CA LEU A 155 -18.84 -12.53 -1.04
C LEU A 155 -20.18 -11.94 -0.58
N VAL A 156 -21.19 -12.78 -0.47
CA VAL A 156 -22.55 -12.39 -0.10
C VAL A 156 -22.88 -12.95 1.28
N VAL A 157 -23.39 -12.10 2.16
CA VAL A 157 -23.97 -12.46 3.47
C VAL A 157 -25.31 -11.75 3.70
N ALA A 158 -25.50 -10.59 3.09
CA ALA A 158 -26.68 -9.78 3.24
C ALA A 158 -27.94 -10.49 2.72
N ARG A 159 -29.06 -10.24 3.39
CA ARG A 159 -30.41 -10.71 3.02
C ARG A 159 -31.43 -9.57 2.88
N SER A 160 -30.95 -8.32 2.94
CA SER A 160 -31.77 -7.12 2.76
C SER A 160 -30.91 -5.96 2.25
N LEU A 161 -31.53 -5.00 1.54
CA LEU A 161 -30.81 -3.87 0.95
C LEU A 161 -30.06 -3.02 1.98
N GLY A 162 -30.65 -2.82 3.17
CA GLY A 162 -30.01 -2.08 4.26
C GLY A 162 -28.78 -2.78 4.85
N LYS A 163 -28.49 -4.02 4.44
CA LYS A 163 -27.33 -4.82 4.87
C LYS A 163 -26.36 -5.13 3.73
N VAL A 164 -26.55 -4.58 2.52
CA VAL A 164 -25.64 -4.84 1.38
C VAL A 164 -24.19 -4.47 1.70
N GLY A 165 -23.96 -3.52 2.59
CA GLY A 165 -22.63 -3.16 3.08
C GLY A 165 -21.88 -4.27 3.82
N ASP A 166 -22.59 -5.26 4.36
CA ASP A 166 -21.99 -6.41 5.07
C ASP A 166 -21.36 -7.42 4.09
N ASN A 167 -21.69 -7.33 2.80
CA ASN A 167 -21.03 -8.06 1.74
C ASN A 167 -19.56 -7.64 1.63
N HIS A 168 -18.73 -8.46 1.00
CA HIS A 168 -17.28 -8.28 1.07
C HIS A 168 -16.58 -8.70 -0.22
N GLN A 169 -15.35 -8.25 -0.40
CA GLN A 169 -14.55 -8.58 -1.58
C GLN A 169 -13.20 -9.14 -1.16
N VAL A 170 -12.79 -10.22 -1.80
CA VAL A 170 -11.53 -10.95 -1.55
C VAL A 170 -10.89 -11.37 -2.86
N VAL A 171 -9.60 -11.74 -2.86
CA VAL A 171 -8.92 -12.33 -4.01
C VAL A 171 -8.77 -13.83 -3.80
N ALA A 172 -9.42 -14.66 -4.62
CA ALA A 172 -9.20 -16.09 -4.66
C ALA A 172 -8.03 -16.41 -5.60
N TYR A 173 -7.07 -17.17 -5.08
CA TYR A 173 -5.86 -17.52 -5.81
C TYR A 173 -5.58 -19.01 -5.84
N GLY A 174 -6.34 -19.82 -5.10
CA GLY A 174 -6.23 -21.26 -5.16
C GLY A 174 -7.51 -21.97 -4.76
N TYR A 175 -7.57 -23.26 -5.06
CA TYR A 175 -8.68 -24.13 -4.70
C TYR A 175 -8.20 -25.55 -4.39
N ASP A 176 -9.05 -26.29 -3.69
CA ASP A 176 -9.03 -27.74 -3.51
C ASP A 176 -10.49 -28.21 -3.54
N VAL A 177 -10.84 -28.94 -4.60
CA VAL A 177 -12.20 -29.39 -4.89
C VAL A 177 -12.19 -30.91 -4.95
N ASP A 178 -12.98 -31.54 -4.09
CA ASP A 178 -13.29 -32.96 -4.13
C ASP A 178 -14.72 -33.15 -4.67
N ARG A 179 -14.81 -33.70 -5.89
CA ARG A 179 -16.08 -33.93 -6.58
C ARG A 179 -16.88 -35.08 -5.99
N GLU A 180 -16.25 -35.99 -5.24
CA GLU A 180 -16.92 -37.14 -4.67
C GLU A 180 -17.69 -36.75 -3.39
N SER A 181 -17.04 -36.03 -2.49
CA SER A 181 -17.68 -35.48 -1.28
C SER A 181 -18.43 -34.17 -1.54
N GLY A 182 -18.17 -33.51 -2.68
CA GLY A 182 -18.64 -32.15 -2.96
C GLY A 182 -17.94 -31.07 -2.14
N ARG A 183 -16.90 -31.43 -1.37
CA ARG A 183 -16.14 -30.49 -0.56
C ARG A 183 -15.31 -29.56 -1.44
N THR A 184 -15.43 -28.27 -1.17
CA THR A 184 -14.66 -27.22 -1.82
C THR A 184 -13.97 -26.35 -0.79
N VAL A 185 -12.68 -26.09 -1.00
CA VAL A 185 -11.88 -25.13 -0.24
C VAL A 185 -11.28 -24.14 -1.22
N LEU A 186 -11.51 -22.84 -1.02
CA LEU A 186 -10.84 -21.77 -1.75
C LEU A 186 -9.81 -21.10 -0.86
N ARG A 187 -8.62 -20.82 -1.40
CA ARG A 187 -7.58 -20.03 -0.77
C ARG A 187 -7.74 -18.58 -1.19
N VAL A 188 -7.93 -17.69 -0.22
CA VAL A 188 -8.20 -16.28 -0.48
C VAL A 188 -7.30 -15.33 0.32
N TYR A 189 -6.97 -14.21 -0.31
CA TYR A 189 -6.51 -13.01 0.38
C TYR A 189 -7.73 -12.18 0.80
N ASP A 190 -7.88 -11.98 2.10
CA ASP A 190 -8.91 -11.15 2.71
C ASP A 190 -8.27 -9.87 3.27
N PRO A 191 -8.63 -8.67 2.78
CA PRO A 191 -8.17 -7.39 3.33
C PRO A 191 -8.43 -7.18 4.83
N ASN A 192 -9.36 -7.93 5.43
CA ASN A 192 -9.63 -7.91 6.87
C ASN A 192 -8.69 -8.82 7.67
N THR A 193 -7.87 -9.65 7.01
CA THR A 193 -6.90 -10.58 7.63
C THR A 193 -5.48 -10.34 7.06
N PRO A 194 -4.84 -9.19 7.33
CA PRO A 194 -3.58 -8.81 6.68
C PRO A 194 -2.47 -9.86 6.83
N GLY A 195 -1.79 -10.13 5.73
CA GLY A 195 -0.63 -11.01 5.67
C GLY A 195 -0.89 -12.48 5.97
N ARG A 196 -2.15 -12.93 5.96
CA ARG A 196 -2.52 -14.33 6.22
C ARG A 196 -3.44 -14.86 5.15
N GLU A 197 -3.27 -16.14 4.82
CA GLU A 197 -4.23 -16.89 4.02
C GLU A 197 -5.53 -17.08 4.82
N VAL A 198 -6.66 -16.91 4.13
CA VAL A 198 -7.98 -17.31 4.61
C VAL A 198 -8.50 -18.43 3.72
N LEU A 199 -9.07 -19.46 4.32
CA LEU A 199 -9.70 -20.58 3.62
C LEU A 199 -11.21 -20.36 3.63
N LEU A 200 -11.87 -20.43 2.48
CA LEU A 200 -13.33 -20.48 2.36
C LEU A 200 -13.75 -21.92 2.04
N GLU A 201 -14.43 -22.56 2.97
CA GLU A 201 -14.77 -23.99 2.91
C GLU A 201 -16.28 -24.21 2.85
N SER A 202 -16.71 -25.19 2.07
CA SER A 202 -18.08 -25.70 2.06
C SER A 202 -18.10 -27.17 1.67
N ASP A 203 -18.72 -28.01 2.49
CA ASP A 203 -18.97 -29.42 2.15
C ASP A 203 -20.16 -29.55 1.17
N GLY A 204 -20.30 -30.70 0.51
CA GLY A 204 -21.32 -30.89 -0.54
C GLY A 204 -22.75 -30.58 -0.09
N ASP A 205 -23.10 -30.95 1.14
CA ASP A 205 -24.42 -30.79 1.77
C ASP A 205 -24.62 -29.45 2.50
N GLN A 206 -23.54 -28.70 2.75
CA GLN A 206 -23.61 -27.41 3.44
C GLN A 206 -24.15 -26.31 2.53
N ARG A 207 -25.09 -25.50 3.03
CA ARG A 207 -25.58 -24.33 2.27
C ARG A 207 -24.60 -23.16 2.31
N ASP A 208 -23.99 -22.94 3.47
CA ASP A 208 -23.11 -21.80 3.71
C ASP A 208 -21.64 -22.17 3.47
N TRP A 209 -20.82 -21.12 3.40
CA TRP A 209 -19.37 -21.17 3.34
C TRP A 209 -18.79 -20.64 4.64
N THR A 210 -17.83 -21.37 5.20
CA THR A 210 -17.12 -20.98 6.43
C THR A 210 -15.73 -20.50 6.08
N ALA A 211 -15.40 -19.29 6.53
CA ALA A 211 -14.07 -18.73 6.42
C ALA A 211 -13.23 -19.15 7.65
N SER A 212 -11.95 -19.47 7.45
CA SER A 212 -11.03 -19.82 8.56
C SER A 212 -10.80 -18.68 9.57
N ASN A 213 -11.21 -17.45 9.23
CA ASN A 213 -11.25 -16.31 10.16
C ASN A 213 -12.58 -16.18 10.94
N GLY A 214 -13.45 -17.18 10.87
CA GLY A 214 -14.70 -17.28 11.63
C GLY A 214 -15.92 -16.65 10.97
N ARG A 215 -15.78 -16.00 9.80
CA ARG A 215 -16.92 -15.44 9.06
C ARG A 215 -17.69 -16.54 8.33
N ARG A 216 -18.99 -16.33 8.14
CA ARG A 216 -19.85 -17.19 7.30
C ARG A 216 -20.44 -16.40 6.15
N TRP A 217 -20.55 -17.05 4.99
CA TRP A 217 -21.06 -16.47 3.75
C TRP A 217 -22.12 -17.39 3.16
N ARG A 218 -23.22 -16.83 2.65
CA ARG A 218 -24.27 -17.63 1.98
C ARG A 218 -23.90 -18.00 0.55
N GLY A 219 -22.92 -17.29 -0.03
CA GLY A 219 -22.40 -17.58 -1.37
C GLY A 219 -21.41 -16.51 -1.82
N PHE A 220 -20.92 -16.67 -3.05
CA PHE A 220 -20.06 -15.70 -3.71
C PHE A 220 -20.21 -15.77 -5.23
N PHE A 221 -19.74 -14.74 -5.91
CA PHE A 221 -19.61 -14.73 -7.37
C PHE A 221 -18.24 -14.22 -7.81
N VAL A 222 -17.78 -14.66 -8.97
CA VAL A 222 -16.59 -14.10 -9.62
C VAL A 222 -16.90 -12.71 -10.14
N GLN A 223 -16.15 -11.72 -9.66
CA GLN A 223 -16.30 -10.32 -10.03
C GLN A 223 -15.42 -9.98 -11.23
N ASP A 224 -15.97 -9.18 -12.15
CA ASP A 224 -15.26 -8.70 -13.33
C ASP A 224 -14.15 -7.74 -12.89
N TYR A 225 -12.97 -7.91 -13.45
CA TYR A 225 -11.80 -7.13 -13.07
C TYR A 225 -11.08 -6.61 -14.31
N THR A 226 -10.80 -5.31 -14.31
CA THR A 226 -9.97 -4.66 -15.32
C THR A 226 -8.66 -4.20 -14.66
N PRO A 227 -7.50 -4.73 -15.08
CA PRO A 227 -6.21 -4.32 -14.53
C PRO A 227 -5.97 -2.82 -14.69
N LYS A 228 -5.37 -2.22 -13.66
CA LYS A 228 -4.85 -0.85 -13.70
C LYS A 228 -3.37 -0.88 -13.32
N ALA A 229 -2.52 -0.18 -14.06
CA ALA A 229 -1.11 -0.08 -13.70
C ALA A 229 -0.97 0.71 -12.38
N PRO A 230 -0.42 0.11 -11.31
CA PRO A 230 -0.25 0.81 -10.05
C PRO A 230 1.00 1.69 -10.08
N ARG A 231 1.01 2.72 -9.22
CA ARG A 231 2.21 3.52 -8.95
C ARG A 231 3.30 2.61 -8.38
N VAL A 232 4.54 2.77 -8.85
CA VAL A 232 5.71 2.11 -8.27
C VAL A 232 6.62 3.13 -7.67
N LEU A 233 6.88 2.93 -6.38
CA LEU A 233 7.76 3.80 -5.60
C LEU A 233 9.06 3.13 -5.19
N THR A 234 9.06 1.81 -5.15
CA THR A 234 10.19 1.00 -4.72
C THR A 234 10.18 -0.31 -5.48
N ARG A 235 11.37 -0.81 -5.80
CA ARG A 235 11.57 -2.18 -6.29
C ARG A 235 12.15 -3.09 -5.20
N HIS A 236 12.65 -2.49 -4.12
CA HIS A 236 13.34 -3.16 -3.03
C HIS A 236 12.80 -2.67 -1.69
N ALA A 237 11.51 -2.92 -1.44
CA ALA A 237 10.88 -2.54 -0.18
C ALA A 237 11.60 -3.27 0.99
N PRO A 238 12.03 -2.54 2.03
CA PRO A 238 12.81 -3.15 3.10
C PRO A 238 11.93 -4.12 3.93
N SER A 239 12.53 -5.21 4.39
CA SER A 239 11.84 -6.06 5.38
C SER A 239 11.74 -5.33 6.73
N ARG A 240 10.75 -5.69 7.55
CA ARG A 240 10.57 -5.07 8.89
C ARG A 240 11.78 -5.28 9.81
N ASP A 241 12.57 -6.32 9.57
CA ASP A 241 13.77 -6.64 10.36
C ASP A 241 15.07 -6.08 9.77
N GLN A 242 15.02 -5.52 8.57
CA GLN A 242 16.18 -4.90 7.93
C GLN A 242 16.66 -3.72 8.76
N GLN A 243 17.84 -3.88 9.34
CA GLN A 243 18.53 -2.84 10.10
C GLN A 243 19.15 -1.84 9.14
N VAL A 244 18.88 -0.56 9.36
CA VAL A 244 19.42 0.55 8.57
C VAL A 244 20.81 0.89 9.07
N ARG A 245 21.72 1.21 8.15
CA ARG A 245 23.12 1.52 8.44
C ARG A 245 23.59 2.77 7.74
N THR A 246 24.66 3.38 8.24
CA THR A 246 25.45 4.32 7.43
C THR A 246 25.99 3.60 6.18
N GLY A 247 26.09 4.30 5.07
CA GLY A 247 26.47 3.75 3.77
C GLY A 247 25.28 3.30 2.91
N ASP A 248 24.17 2.90 3.53
CA ASP A 248 22.95 2.50 2.84
C ASP A 248 22.43 3.64 1.95
N VAL A 249 21.88 3.29 0.79
CA VAL A 249 21.13 4.22 -0.04
C VAL A 249 19.63 3.97 0.16
N VAL A 250 18.90 5.02 0.51
CA VAL A 250 17.50 4.93 0.92
C VAL A 250 16.58 5.86 0.13
N LYS A 251 15.31 5.47 0.04
CA LYS A 251 14.19 6.37 -0.26
C LYS A 251 13.36 6.57 1.00
N LEU A 252 13.18 7.81 1.41
CA LEU A 252 12.35 8.19 2.56
C LEU A 252 10.99 8.68 2.07
N SER A 253 9.92 8.19 2.69
CA SER A 253 8.55 8.62 2.43
C SER A 253 8.00 9.36 3.63
N HIS A 254 7.40 10.53 3.41
CA HIS A 254 6.61 11.22 4.42
C HIS A 254 5.37 10.38 4.75
N VAL A 255 5.13 10.10 6.04
CA VAL A 255 4.16 9.08 6.48
C VAL A 255 2.72 9.44 6.09
N TRP A 256 2.33 10.70 6.18
CA TRP A 256 0.92 11.08 5.99
C TRP A 256 0.54 11.42 4.55
N THR A 257 1.51 11.69 3.68
CA THR A 257 1.23 11.99 2.27
C THR A 257 1.70 10.87 1.35
N GLY A 258 2.67 10.05 1.79
CA GLY A 258 3.29 8.99 1.01
C GLY A 258 4.24 9.50 -0.07
N ARG A 259 4.61 10.79 -0.03
CA ARG A 259 5.54 11.42 -0.98
C ARG A 259 6.99 11.23 -0.54
N THR A 260 7.90 11.12 -1.51
CA THR A 260 9.31 10.81 -1.26
C THR A 260 10.13 12.07 -1.03
N LEU A 261 11.08 12.04 -0.09
CA LEU A 261 12.06 13.12 0.06
C LEU A 261 12.88 13.23 -1.23
N HIS A 262 12.95 14.41 -1.80
CA HIS A 262 13.43 14.64 -3.17
C HIS A 262 14.29 15.90 -3.26
N SER A 263 15.21 15.92 -4.22
CA SER A 263 15.96 17.13 -4.58
C SER A 263 16.33 17.12 -6.07
N HIS A 264 16.53 18.29 -6.68
CA HIS A 264 16.76 18.41 -8.12
C HIS A 264 17.64 19.62 -8.44
N GLY A 265 17.98 19.81 -9.71
CA GLY A 265 18.86 20.91 -10.17
C GLY A 265 18.35 22.33 -9.93
N LEU A 266 17.10 22.53 -9.49
CA LEU A 266 16.54 23.84 -9.20
C LEU A 266 17.01 24.38 -7.84
N ALA A 267 17.19 25.70 -7.77
CA ALA A 267 17.46 26.45 -6.55
C ALA A 267 16.19 27.18 -6.09
N TYR A 268 16.09 27.51 -4.80
CA TYR A 268 15.06 28.43 -4.34
C TYR A 268 15.32 29.84 -4.85
N THR A 269 14.25 30.52 -5.25
CA THR A 269 14.31 31.87 -5.84
C THR A 269 13.33 32.85 -5.20
N HIS A 270 12.64 32.44 -4.12
CA HIS A 270 11.70 33.31 -3.41
C HIS A 270 12.42 34.37 -2.57
N PRO A 271 11.78 35.51 -2.28
CA PRO A 271 12.39 36.54 -1.43
C PRO A 271 12.83 36.01 -0.06
N GLY A 272 14.07 36.33 0.34
CA GLY A 272 14.62 35.94 1.64
C GLY A 272 15.22 34.54 1.70
N THR A 273 15.18 33.74 0.63
CA THR A 273 15.85 32.43 0.52
C THR A 273 17.38 32.51 0.61
N SER A 274 18.02 31.40 0.99
CA SER A 274 19.48 31.24 0.84
C SER A 274 19.94 31.11 -0.62
N GLY A 275 19.02 30.84 -1.55
CA GLY A 275 19.33 30.59 -2.97
C GLY A 275 19.96 29.22 -3.23
N GLN A 276 19.95 28.33 -2.23
CA GLN A 276 20.50 26.98 -2.35
C GLN A 276 19.53 26.02 -3.07
N GLN A 277 20.03 24.81 -3.35
CA GLN A 277 19.28 23.77 -4.07
C GLN A 277 18.05 23.33 -3.28
N GLN A 278 16.92 23.18 -3.99
CA GLN A 278 15.63 22.87 -3.40
C GLN A 278 15.57 21.45 -2.81
N VAL A 279 14.78 21.30 -1.76
CA VAL A 279 14.32 20.01 -1.24
C VAL A 279 12.79 20.02 -1.17
N THR A 280 12.19 18.93 -1.60
CA THR A 280 10.74 18.81 -1.78
C THR A 280 10.28 17.40 -1.41
N ALA A 281 8.96 17.20 -1.36
CA ALA A 281 8.36 15.88 -1.30
C ALA A 281 7.62 15.57 -2.62
N PHE A 282 8.09 14.54 -3.32
CA PHE A 282 7.70 14.25 -4.70
C PHE A 282 6.61 13.18 -4.81
N ASP A 283 5.67 13.39 -5.74
CA ASP A 283 4.57 12.47 -6.01
C ASP A 283 4.88 11.48 -7.15
N GLY A 284 6.07 11.58 -7.76
CA GLY A 284 6.55 10.59 -8.73
C GLY A 284 7.40 9.51 -8.08
N SER A 285 8.23 8.86 -8.90
CA SER A 285 9.39 8.11 -8.41
C SER A 285 10.49 8.18 -9.45
N ASP A 286 11.67 8.61 -9.04
CA ASP A 286 12.88 8.61 -9.87
C ASP A 286 14.12 8.42 -8.99
N ASP A 287 15.30 8.61 -9.59
CA ASP A 287 16.58 8.47 -8.90
C ASP A 287 16.95 9.70 -8.06
N ASN A 288 16.21 10.81 -8.19
CA ASN A 288 16.34 12.01 -7.36
C ASN A 288 15.67 11.85 -5.97
N ASP A 289 15.02 10.71 -5.74
CA ASP A 289 14.50 10.33 -4.41
C ASP A 289 15.56 9.62 -3.55
N LEU A 290 16.76 9.37 -4.09
CA LEU A 290 17.78 8.53 -3.46
C LEU A 290 18.73 9.35 -2.58
N TRP A 291 18.87 8.91 -1.33
CA TRP A 291 19.74 9.53 -0.32
C TRP A 291 20.70 8.50 0.26
N ARG A 292 22.00 8.77 0.22
CA ARG A 292 23.00 7.97 0.92
C ARG A 292 23.13 8.45 2.36
N LEU A 293 22.96 7.54 3.31
CA LEU A 293 23.18 7.81 4.73
C LEU A 293 24.69 7.88 5.01
N ALA A 294 25.16 8.97 5.59
CA ALA A 294 26.57 9.22 5.84
C ALA A 294 26.82 9.54 7.31
N ALA A 295 28.07 9.33 7.75
CA ALA A 295 28.51 9.72 9.08
C ALA A 295 28.33 11.24 9.34
N PRO A 296 28.16 11.67 10.60
CA PRO A 296 28.14 13.08 10.98
C PRO A 296 29.33 13.88 10.45
N HIS A 297 29.16 15.20 10.36
CA HIS A 297 30.25 16.12 10.05
C HIS A 297 31.42 15.96 11.05
N GLY A 298 32.66 16.10 10.57
CA GLY A 298 33.86 16.02 11.40
C GLY A 298 34.30 14.62 11.86
N ASN A 299 33.51 13.57 11.60
CA ASN A 299 33.74 12.22 12.16
C ASN A 299 34.18 11.18 11.09
N ALA A 300 35.31 11.44 10.41
CA ALA A 300 35.84 10.55 9.36
C ALA A 300 36.46 9.23 9.87
N VAL A 301 36.67 9.05 11.19
CA VAL A 301 37.59 8.00 11.71
C VAL A 301 36.90 6.92 12.56
N GLY A 302 35.64 7.09 13.00
CA GLY A 302 34.99 6.15 13.93
C GLY A 302 33.66 5.52 13.49
N VAL A 303 32.94 6.16 12.57
CA VAL A 303 31.60 5.73 12.11
C VAL A 303 31.62 5.65 10.59
N GLY A 304 32.39 4.70 10.04
CA GLY A 304 32.38 4.44 8.60
C GLY A 304 31.02 3.92 8.10
N ASP A 305 30.97 3.51 6.83
CA ASP A 305 29.84 2.72 6.33
C ASP A 305 29.66 1.45 7.19
N GLY A 306 28.41 1.05 7.44
CA GLY A 306 28.04 -0.16 8.17
C GLY A 306 27.59 0.04 9.62
N HIS A 307 27.68 1.25 10.20
CA HIS A 307 27.17 1.53 11.55
C HIS A 307 25.66 1.38 11.60
N ALA A 308 25.16 0.51 12.48
CA ALA A 308 23.73 0.24 12.62
C ALA A 308 23.02 1.39 13.35
N LEU A 309 22.22 2.16 12.60
CA LEU A 309 21.57 3.37 13.07
C LEU A 309 20.45 3.09 14.09
N ARG A 310 20.43 3.90 15.14
CA ARG A 310 19.49 3.81 16.27
C ARG A 310 18.98 5.18 16.66
N HIS A 311 17.93 5.19 17.48
CA HIS A 311 17.42 6.39 18.12
C HIS A 311 18.55 7.13 18.85
N GLY A 312 18.68 8.43 18.59
CA GLY A 312 19.70 9.30 19.15
C GLY A 312 20.96 9.44 18.29
N ASP A 313 21.19 8.53 17.33
CA ASP A 313 22.33 8.64 16.42
C ASP A 313 22.20 9.88 15.54
N VAL A 314 23.34 10.49 15.22
CA VAL A 314 23.45 11.59 14.26
C VAL A 314 23.99 11.06 12.95
N LEU A 315 23.50 11.59 11.84
CA LEU A 315 23.94 11.26 10.49
C LEU A 315 23.80 12.47 9.57
N ARG A 316 24.33 12.36 8.35
CA ARG A 316 24.02 13.24 7.23
C ARG A 316 23.29 12.45 6.15
N LEU A 317 22.39 13.10 5.41
CA LEU A 317 21.77 12.51 4.22
C LEU A 317 22.38 13.16 2.99
N ARG A 318 23.03 12.40 2.12
CA ARG A 318 23.60 12.92 0.86
C ARG A 318 22.71 12.54 -0.31
N HIS A 319 22.15 13.52 -0.99
CA HIS A 319 21.42 13.31 -2.23
C HIS A 319 22.35 12.66 -3.28
N VAL A 320 21.93 11.52 -3.84
CA VAL A 320 22.81 10.69 -4.69
C VAL A 320 23.17 11.41 -5.98
N GLU A 321 22.19 11.96 -6.69
CA GLU A 321 22.40 12.58 -8.00
C GLU A 321 23.31 13.81 -7.92
N THR A 322 23.07 14.69 -6.95
CA THR A 322 23.79 15.97 -6.87
C THR A 322 25.00 15.93 -5.93
N SER A 323 25.18 14.84 -5.18
CA SER A 323 26.25 14.67 -4.17
C SER A 323 26.30 15.78 -3.12
N ARG A 324 25.13 16.38 -2.82
CA ARG A 324 24.93 17.43 -1.81
C ARG A 324 24.28 16.87 -0.56
N HIS A 325 24.54 17.48 0.60
CA HIS A 325 23.96 17.07 1.87
C HIS A 325 22.63 17.76 2.13
N LEU A 326 21.65 17.06 2.70
CA LEU A 326 20.45 17.67 3.29
C LEU A 326 20.89 18.65 4.37
N HIS A 327 20.43 19.89 4.25
CA HIS A 327 20.95 21.02 5.00
C HIS A 327 19.81 21.90 5.51
N SER A 328 20.03 22.62 6.60
CA SER A 328 19.10 23.65 7.05
C SER A 328 19.82 24.73 7.86
N HIS A 329 19.27 25.94 7.88
CA HIS A 329 19.95 27.10 8.48
C HIS A 329 18.97 28.08 9.11
N ARG A 330 19.46 28.89 10.05
CA ARG A 330 18.66 29.95 10.67
C ARG A 330 18.55 31.15 9.73
N GLY A 331 17.45 31.88 9.82
CA GLY A 331 17.29 33.17 9.17
C GLY A 331 16.77 33.13 7.73
N PHE A 332 16.56 31.94 7.15
CA PHE A 332 15.99 31.79 5.81
C PHE A 332 14.62 31.10 5.90
N PRO A 333 13.53 31.75 5.42
CA PRO A 333 12.20 31.18 5.40
C PRO A 333 12.03 30.18 4.25
N SER A 334 11.19 29.17 4.45
CA SER A 334 10.73 28.25 3.40
C SER A 334 9.78 28.96 2.42
N PRO A 335 9.69 28.51 1.15
CA PRO A 335 9.02 29.25 0.07
C PRO A 335 7.53 29.51 0.27
N VAL A 336 6.79 28.63 0.94
CA VAL A 336 5.32 28.67 1.01
C VAL A 336 4.84 29.01 2.40
N THR A 337 5.34 28.31 3.42
CA THR A 337 4.84 28.47 4.80
C THR A 337 5.70 29.39 5.68
N GLY A 338 6.86 29.83 5.19
CA GLY A 338 7.77 30.69 5.95
C GLY A 338 8.40 30.01 7.16
N GLN A 339 8.38 28.67 7.22
CA GLN A 339 9.09 27.89 8.24
C GLN A 339 10.61 27.92 7.99
N GLN A 340 11.43 27.17 8.72
CA GLN A 340 12.86 27.13 8.43
C GLN A 340 13.12 26.44 7.08
N GLU A 341 13.92 27.07 6.23
CA GLU A 341 14.27 26.51 4.92
C GLU A 341 15.10 25.23 5.06
N VAL A 342 14.80 24.21 4.24
CA VAL A 342 15.60 22.98 4.10
C VAL A 342 16.05 22.88 2.65
N THR A 343 17.34 22.65 2.46
CA THR A 343 18.02 22.69 1.16
C THR A 343 18.92 21.48 1.00
N THR A 344 19.61 21.40 -0.14
CA THR A 344 20.86 20.65 -0.19
C THR A 344 22.06 21.57 -0.38
N PHE A 345 23.12 21.30 0.39
CA PHE A 345 24.32 22.12 0.47
C PHE A 345 25.59 21.28 0.34
N GLY A 346 26.68 21.95 -0.05
CA GLY A 346 27.98 21.30 -0.19
C GLY A 346 28.06 20.36 -1.41
N ARG A 347 29.23 20.17 -2.00
CA ARG A 347 29.42 19.26 -3.16
C ARG A 347 30.59 18.34 -2.90
N GLY A 348 30.44 17.06 -3.24
CA GLY A 348 31.52 16.08 -3.15
C GLY A 348 31.94 15.72 -1.71
N GLY A 349 31.02 15.87 -0.75
CA GLY A 349 31.28 15.61 0.67
C GLY A 349 31.82 16.82 1.45
N ALA A 350 32.10 17.95 0.79
CA ALA A 350 32.24 19.23 1.46
C ALA A 350 30.88 19.62 2.05
N GLY A 351 30.86 20.08 3.29
CA GLY A 351 29.67 20.36 4.09
C GLY A 351 30.08 20.92 5.45
N ASP A 352 29.12 21.20 6.32
CA ASP A 352 29.37 21.74 7.67
C ASP A 352 28.45 21.07 8.71
N THR A 353 28.47 21.59 9.94
CA THR A 353 27.67 21.04 11.05
C THR A 353 26.16 21.22 10.88
N ASN A 354 25.69 22.04 9.93
CA ASN A 354 24.28 22.19 9.58
C ASN A 354 23.78 21.10 8.61
N ASP A 355 24.64 20.14 8.26
CA ASP A 355 24.24 18.93 7.54
C ASP A 355 23.82 17.80 8.48
N ASP A 356 24.00 17.97 9.80
CA ASP A 356 23.81 16.91 10.79
C ASP A 356 22.36 16.82 11.27
N TRP A 357 21.81 15.61 11.15
CA TRP A 357 20.44 15.25 11.54
C TRP A 357 20.47 14.11 12.55
N ARG A 358 19.85 14.33 13.71
CA ARG A 358 19.64 13.32 14.74
C ARG A 358 18.39 12.50 14.44
N VAL A 359 18.53 11.17 14.46
CA VAL A 359 17.44 10.22 14.24
C VAL A 359 16.64 10.05 15.52
N GLU A 360 15.34 10.30 15.45
CA GLU A 360 14.40 9.97 16.52
C GLU A 360 13.45 8.87 16.02
N VAL A 361 13.75 7.61 16.39
CA VAL A 361 12.85 6.47 16.12
C VAL A 361 11.68 6.51 17.10
N ASP A 362 10.46 6.35 16.60
CA ASP A 362 9.26 6.23 17.41
C ASP A 362 9.32 4.98 18.30
N GLY A 363 9.06 5.13 19.60
CA GLY A 363 9.30 4.09 20.61
C GLY A 363 10.78 3.80 20.91
N GLY A 364 11.72 4.51 20.28
CA GLY A 364 13.16 4.35 20.48
C GLY A 364 13.78 3.13 19.78
N GLY A 365 14.98 2.74 20.20
CA GLY A 365 15.63 1.52 19.71
C GLY A 365 16.25 1.62 18.31
N ARG A 366 16.09 0.58 17.50
CA ARG A 366 16.78 0.41 16.21
C ARG A 366 15.98 1.01 15.06
N TRP A 367 16.63 1.73 14.13
CA TRP A 367 15.98 2.13 12.88
C TRP A 367 15.91 0.94 11.91
N ARG A 368 14.69 0.56 11.49
CA ARG A 368 14.39 -0.57 10.61
C ARG A 368 13.40 -0.20 9.50
N GLY A 369 13.22 -1.11 8.53
CA GLY A 369 12.33 -0.94 7.37
C GLY A 369 10.85 -0.65 7.66
N GLY A 370 10.38 -0.85 8.90
CA GLY A 370 9.02 -0.48 9.34
C GLY A 370 8.97 0.65 10.37
N SER A 371 10.11 1.24 10.72
CA SER A 371 10.16 2.30 11.72
C SER A 371 9.50 3.58 11.21
N ARG A 372 8.86 4.29 12.13
CA ARG A 372 8.53 5.71 11.99
C ARG A 372 9.67 6.53 12.61
N VAL A 373 10.23 7.47 11.87
CA VAL A 373 11.38 8.27 12.31
C VAL A 373 11.16 9.76 12.09
N ARG A 374 11.72 10.59 12.96
CA ARG A 374 11.97 12.01 12.69
C ARG A 374 13.45 12.21 12.46
N LEU A 375 13.77 13.17 11.59
CA LEU A 375 15.13 13.67 11.40
C LEU A 375 15.17 15.06 12.00
N VAL A 376 15.97 15.26 13.04
CA VAL A 376 16.06 16.52 13.77
C VAL A 376 17.35 17.22 13.44
N HIS A 377 17.24 18.40 12.85
CA HIS A 377 18.41 19.20 12.53
C HIS A 377 19.16 19.57 13.81
N VAL A 378 20.43 19.19 13.94
CA VAL A 378 21.18 19.29 15.19
C VAL A 378 21.39 20.75 15.60
N ALA A 379 21.73 21.63 14.66
CA ALA A 379 22.09 23.02 14.98
C ALA A 379 20.89 23.91 15.38
N THR A 380 19.68 23.58 14.92
CA THR A 380 18.48 24.39 15.20
C THR A 380 17.37 23.69 15.97
N GLY A 381 17.41 22.36 16.07
CA GLY A 381 16.42 21.55 16.80
C GLY A 381 15.09 21.33 16.06
N VAL A 382 14.92 21.92 14.88
CA VAL A 382 13.72 21.74 14.04
C VAL A 382 13.68 20.32 13.46
N ALA A 383 12.48 19.78 13.27
CA ALA A 383 12.29 18.50 12.59
C ALA A 383 12.16 18.70 11.08
N LEU A 384 12.70 17.76 10.29
CA LEU A 384 12.38 17.65 8.87
C LEU A 384 10.89 17.35 8.73
N HIS A 385 10.19 18.24 8.04
CA HIS A 385 8.74 18.31 8.03
C HIS A 385 8.22 18.42 6.61
N SER A 386 7.05 17.87 6.32
CA SER A 386 6.38 18.09 5.04
C SER A 386 4.87 18.10 5.17
N HIS A 387 4.22 18.84 4.30
CA HIS A 387 2.78 19.03 4.29
C HIS A 387 2.28 19.30 2.87
N ARG A 388 0.99 19.54 2.71
CA ARG A 388 0.35 19.72 1.39
C ARG A 388 0.60 21.06 0.72
N ALA A 389 1.17 22.03 1.43
CA ALA A 389 1.52 23.29 0.80
C ALA A 389 2.55 23.05 -0.32
N SER A 390 2.26 23.64 -1.47
CA SER A 390 3.04 23.57 -2.70
C SER A 390 2.76 24.83 -3.51
N ASP A 391 3.73 25.25 -4.30
CA ASP A 391 3.60 26.34 -5.26
C ASP A 391 4.10 25.90 -6.66
N PRO A 392 3.33 26.16 -7.74
CA PRO A 392 3.71 25.76 -9.10
C PRO A 392 5.08 26.28 -9.56
N GLN A 393 5.52 27.44 -9.05
CA GLN A 393 6.78 28.08 -9.43
C GLN A 393 7.87 27.87 -8.37
N LEU A 394 7.57 28.14 -7.10
CA LEU A 394 8.57 28.15 -6.03
C LEU A 394 9.01 26.74 -5.60
N THR A 395 8.16 25.74 -5.83
CA THR A 395 8.43 24.33 -5.50
C THR A 395 8.24 23.39 -6.69
N ALA A 396 8.13 23.94 -7.92
CA ALA A 396 7.79 23.19 -9.13
C ALA A 396 6.50 22.35 -9.00
N GLY A 397 5.54 22.80 -8.17
CA GLY A 397 4.30 22.08 -7.87
C GLY A 397 4.46 20.86 -6.95
N GLN A 398 5.66 20.62 -6.40
CA GLN A 398 5.92 19.54 -5.45
C GLN A 398 5.63 19.99 -4.01
N GLN A 399 5.48 19.05 -3.07
CA GLN A 399 5.26 19.43 -1.68
C GLN A 399 6.48 20.13 -1.10
N GLU A 400 6.22 21.20 -0.34
CA GLU A 400 7.26 21.85 0.45
C GLU A 400 7.80 20.89 1.53
N VAL A 401 9.11 20.93 1.72
CA VAL A 401 9.82 20.31 2.85
C VAL A 401 10.50 21.43 3.63
N THR A 402 10.36 21.39 4.95
CA THR A 402 10.76 22.47 5.86
C THR A 402 11.43 21.93 7.11
N GLY A 403 12.01 22.84 7.89
CA GLY A 403 12.39 22.63 9.27
C GLY A 403 11.31 23.21 10.19
N PHE A 404 10.54 22.34 10.85
CA PHE A 404 9.45 22.76 11.74
C PHE A 404 9.84 22.72 13.22
N ALA A 405 9.65 23.85 13.91
CA ALA A 405 9.96 23.97 15.34
C ALA A 405 8.83 23.43 16.24
N GLY A 406 7.57 23.46 15.77
CA GLY A 406 6.39 23.17 16.60
C GLY A 406 6.22 21.69 16.97
N ARG A 407 6.80 20.79 16.17
CA ARG A 407 6.69 19.33 16.25
C ARG A 407 5.26 18.80 16.14
N ASP A 408 4.98 17.99 15.14
CA ASP A 408 3.67 17.36 14.99
C ASP A 408 3.75 16.01 14.24
N GLY A 409 2.63 15.58 13.65
CA GLY A 409 2.57 14.36 12.85
C GLY A 409 3.38 14.45 11.55
N ASN A 410 3.46 15.63 10.94
CA ASN A 410 4.07 15.85 9.63
C ASN A 410 5.62 15.78 9.65
N ASP A 411 6.20 15.57 10.83
CA ASP A 411 7.62 15.29 11.02
C ASP A 411 7.99 13.82 10.75
N TRP A 412 6.98 12.95 10.59
CA TRP A 412 7.20 11.50 10.52
C TRP A 412 7.53 11.04 9.11
N TRP A 413 8.66 10.35 8.99
CA TRP A 413 9.14 9.69 7.79
C TRP A 413 9.25 8.18 8.01
N SER A 414 9.26 7.42 6.93
CA SER A 414 9.53 5.98 6.94
C SER A 414 10.34 5.57 5.72
N LEU A 415 10.95 4.40 5.79
CA LEU A 415 11.71 3.86 4.67
C LEU A 415 10.79 3.22 3.65
N LEU A 416 11.03 3.55 2.40
CA LEU A 416 10.34 3.00 1.24
C LEU A 416 11.26 2.06 0.46
N GLU A 417 12.56 2.33 0.44
CA GLU A 417 13.60 1.51 -0.19
C GLU A 417 14.89 1.60 0.62
N VAL A 418 15.63 0.48 0.69
CA VAL A 418 16.99 0.41 1.25
C VAL A 418 17.81 -0.55 0.38
N ARG A 419 18.99 -0.12 -0.10
CA ARG A 419 19.90 -0.93 -0.92
C ARG A 419 21.36 -0.76 -0.53
#